data_AF-A0A7C4ANT8-F1
#
_entry.id   AF-A0A7C4ANT8-F1
#
_cell.length_a   1.000
_cell.length_b   1.000
_cell.length_c   1.000
_cell.angle_alpha   90.00
_cell.angle_beta   90.00
_cell.angle_gamma   90.00
#
_symmetry.space_group_name_H-M   'P 1'
#
loop_
_entity.id
_entity.type
_entity.pdbx_description
1 polymer ?
#
loop_
_entity_poly.entity_id
_entity_poly.type
_entity_poly.pdbx_seq_one_letter_code
_entity_poly.pdbx_strand_id
1 'polypeptide(L)'
;MHILVFLFHYGKSPFFFLAGTSCWFALETKSRKQYLIERLRRIAIPLVFGVAVINPAAQYLSVIAKGNYTKSFPSFYVSFFIKNYCHPNVIWQHLWFLAYLLFFTILLLPLVAIIKDKAIKTRIARVAGLFSNPPFLYLLSLPLIMTEFLLRINNDGNNAFINDWAGLLFYSVIFLYGFLLSSDMRFFESIVTYRWVSCFMSGICLGCLLYSIVVLRVPSTEKIIASMIYYGFSAFASFALMLTFLGFFGKHMNFFNGFVRYAIEASYPFYILHTFPLCLMGYFILPLNMTLIMKFAVISTGAFFGTMLLYETVVRPWNKIRFFFGMKTKI
;
A
#
# COMPACT_ATOMS: atom_id res chain seq x y z
N MET A 1 -11.81 -16.77 3.42
CA MET A 1 -11.99 -15.30 3.32
C MET A 1 -11.02 -14.53 4.22
N HIS A 2 -10.87 -14.89 5.50
CA HIS A 2 -10.04 -14.14 6.46
C HIS A 2 -8.52 -14.07 6.18
N ILE A 3 -7.92 -15.09 5.55
CA ILE A 3 -6.50 -15.07 5.14
C ILE A 3 -6.23 -13.97 4.12
N LEU A 4 -7.13 -13.84 3.15
CA LEU A 4 -7.05 -12.80 2.14
C LEU A 4 -7.19 -11.44 2.82
N VAL A 5 -8.13 -11.27 3.76
CA VAL A 5 -8.28 -10.02 4.54
C VAL A 5 -6.98 -9.67 5.29
N PHE A 6 -6.33 -10.66 5.93
CA PHE A 6 -5.04 -10.43 6.59
C PHE A 6 -3.95 -9.99 5.59
N LEU A 7 -3.75 -10.74 4.50
CA LEU A 7 -2.75 -10.39 3.47
C LEU A 7 -3.05 -9.04 2.82
N PHE A 8 -4.32 -8.74 2.58
CA PHE A 8 -4.78 -7.46 2.05
C PHE A 8 -4.58 -6.32 3.05
N HIS A 9 -4.70 -6.54 4.35
CA HIS A 9 -4.55 -5.46 5.32
C HIS A 9 -3.07 -5.22 5.68
N TYR A 10 -2.32 -6.28 5.94
CA TYR A 10 -0.99 -6.22 6.54
C TYR A 10 0.15 -6.43 5.54
N GLY A 11 -0.11 -7.00 4.37
CA GLY A 11 0.88 -7.13 3.29
C GLY A 11 1.29 -5.79 2.64
N LYS A 12 0.63 -4.69 3.01
CA LYS A 12 0.86 -3.34 2.47
C LYS A 12 2.02 -2.60 3.14
N SER A 13 2.45 -3.04 4.32
CA SER A 13 3.47 -2.41 5.16
C SER A 13 4.78 -2.08 4.40
N PRO A 14 5.34 -2.96 3.55
CA PRO A 14 6.54 -2.64 2.78
C PRO A 14 6.40 -1.39 1.91
N PHE A 15 5.24 -1.13 1.31
CA PHE A 15 5.05 0.04 0.43
C PHE A 15 5.15 1.34 1.20
N PHE A 16 4.58 1.41 2.40
CA PHE A 16 4.65 2.59 3.26
C PHE A 16 6.06 2.82 3.81
N PHE A 17 6.74 1.73 4.21
CA PHE A 17 8.13 1.81 4.64
C PHE A 17 9.02 2.35 3.52
N LEU A 18 8.96 1.76 2.32
CA LEU A 18 9.73 2.19 1.16
C LEU A 18 9.39 3.61 0.71
N ALA A 19 8.13 4.04 0.86
CA ALA A 19 7.74 5.42 0.61
C ALA A 19 8.42 6.38 1.59
N GLY A 20 8.49 6.03 2.88
CA GLY A 20 9.24 6.78 3.90
C GLY A 20 10.73 6.86 3.57
N THR A 21 11.36 5.72 3.27
CA THR A 21 12.76 5.62 2.83
C THR A 21 13.04 6.53 1.62
N SER A 22 12.17 6.48 0.62
CA SER A 22 12.29 7.32 -0.58
C SER A 22 12.16 8.81 -0.26
N CYS A 23 11.39 9.18 0.78
CA CYS A 23 11.30 10.57 1.23
C CYS A 23 12.59 11.04 1.88
N TRP A 24 13.23 10.20 2.71
CA TRP A 24 14.52 10.54 3.33
C TRP A 24 15.57 10.89 2.27
N PHE A 25 15.81 9.98 1.33
CA PHE A 25 16.82 10.20 0.27
C PHE A 25 16.46 11.36 -0.68
N ALA A 26 15.17 11.59 -0.95
CA ALA A 26 14.75 12.73 -1.75
C ALA A 26 15.04 14.08 -1.05
N LEU A 27 14.93 14.14 0.27
CA LEU A 27 15.17 15.37 1.04
C LEU A 27 16.65 15.67 1.27
N GLU A 28 17.54 14.69 1.13
CA GLU A 28 18.98 14.94 1.15
C GLU A 28 19.44 15.80 -0.03
N THR A 29 18.75 15.71 -1.17
CA THR A 29 19.16 16.38 -2.41
C THR A 29 18.26 17.55 -2.82
N LYS A 30 17.05 17.67 -2.26
CA LYS A 30 16.03 18.63 -2.73
C LYS A 30 15.66 19.68 -1.69
N SER A 31 15.31 20.87 -2.19
CA SER A 31 14.65 21.88 -1.36
C SER A 31 13.20 21.48 -1.01
N ARG A 32 12.65 22.09 0.04
CA ARG A 32 11.24 21.88 0.47
C ARG A 32 10.25 22.10 -0.68
N LYS A 33 10.44 23.19 -1.43
CA LYS A 33 9.58 23.56 -2.56
C LYS A 33 9.70 22.58 -3.72
N GLN A 34 10.92 22.18 -4.10
CA GLN A 34 11.13 21.19 -5.16
C GLN A 34 10.52 19.84 -4.78
N TYR A 35 10.73 19.39 -3.55
CA TYR A 35 10.15 18.16 -3.03
C TYR A 35 8.62 18.17 -3.11
N LEU A 36 7.97 19.23 -2.62
CA LEU A 36 6.51 19.34 -2.64
C LEU A 36 5.95 19.37 -4.06
N ILE A 37 6.53 20.19 -4.95
CA ILE A 37 6.06 20.29 -6.35
C ILE A 37 6.19 18.95 -7.07
N GLU A 38 7.31 18.24 -6.89
CA GLU A 38 7.49 16.92 -7.50
C GLU A 38 6.47 15.91 -6.97
N ARG A 39 6.22 15.88 -5.66
CA ARG A 39 5.24 14.97 -5.05
C ARG A 39 3.83 15.29 -5.52
N LEU A 40 3.43 16.56 -5.57
CA LEU A 40 2.11 16.97 -6.09
C LEU A 40 1.94 16.53 -7.55
N ARG A 41 2.94 16.76 -8.41
CA ARG A 41 2.88 16.34 -9.82
C ARG A 41 2.83 14.82 -9.99
N ARG A 42 3.56 14.07 -9.15
CA ARG A 42 3.65 12.61 -9.27
C ARG A 42 2.56 11.85 -8.51
N ILE A 43 1.87 12.47 -7.57
CA ILE A 43 0.88 11.80 -6.71
C ILE A 43 -0.50 12.44 -6.84
N ALA A 44 -0.61 13.76 -6.68
CA ALA A 44 -1.91 14.43 -6.70
C ALA A 44 -2.55 14.38 -8.09
N ILE A 45 -1.80 14.65 -9.16
CA ILE A 45 -2.33 14.61 -10.53
C ILE A 45 -2.81 13.19 -10.89
N PRO A 46 -2.02 12.12 -10.67
CA PRO A 46 -2.49 10.77 -10.98
C PRO A 46 -3.62 10.30 -10.08
N LEU A 47 -3.67 10.76 -8.83
CA LEU A 47 -4.79 10.49 -7.93
C LEU A 47 -6.10 11.10 -8.46
N VAL A 48 -6.09 12.40 -8.80
CA VAL A 48 -7.27 13.08 -9.36
C VAL A 48 -7.69 12.43 -10.67
N PHE A 49 -6.74 12.14 -11.56
CA PHE A 49 -7.03 11.46 -12.83
C PHE A 49 -7.64 10.07 -12.62
N GLY A 50 -7.06 9.27 -11.73
CA GLY A 50 -7.56 7.94 -11.42
C GLY A 50 -8.97 7.97 -10.82
N VAL A 51 -9.24 8.89 -9.89
CA VAL A 51 -10.57 9.11 -9.31
C VAL A 51 -11.58 9.60 -10.35
N ALA A 52 -11.16 10.47 -11.26
CA ALA A 52 -12.05 11.09 -12.24
C ALA A 52 -12.35 10.21 -13.45
N VAL A 53 -11.44 9.31 -13.83
CA VAL A 53 -11.51 8.55 -15.10
C VAL A 53 -11.52 7.04 -14.87
N ILE A 54 -10.55 6.51 -14.11
CA ILE A 54 -10.36 5.06 -13.96
C ILE A 54 -11.39 4.46 -13.01
N ASN A 55 -11.59 5.06 -11.84
CA ASN A 55 -12.50 4.56 -10.81
C ASN A 55 -13.97 4.49 -11.28
N PRO A 56 -14.54 5.52 -11.96
CA PRO A 56 -15.91 5.45 -12.45
C PRO A 56 -16.06 4.37 -13.53
N ALA A 57 -15.08 4.22 -14.43
CA ALA A 57 -15.11 3.21 -15.49
C ALA A 57 -15.07 1.79 -14.91
N ALA A 58 -14.17 1.52 -13.96
CA ALA A 58 -14.05 0.22 -13.29
C ALA A 58 -15.29 -0.10 -12.43
N GLN A 59 -15.81 0.89 -11.70
CA GLN A 59 -17.00 0.72 -10.87
C GLN A 59 -18.26 0.48 -11.71
N TYR A 60 -18.39 1.17 -12.85
CA TYR A 60 -19.52 0.96 -13.75
C TYR A 60 -19.61 -0.51 -14.18
N LEU A 61 -18.50 -1.08 -14.65
CA LEU A 61 -18.40 -2.50 -15.03
C LEU A 61 -18.79 -3.42 -13.87
N SER A 62 -18.31 -3.12 -12.67
CA SER A 62 -18.62 -3.90 -11.46
C SER A 62 -20.09 -3.84 -11.06
N VAL A 63 -20.75 -2.71 -11.31
CA VAL A 63 -22.15 -2.47 -10.95
C VAL A 63 -23.10 -3.11 -11.98
N ILE A 64 -22.82 -2.98 -13.27
CA ILE A 64 -23.61 -3.65 -14.32
C ILE A 64 -23.43 -5.17 -14.28
N ALA A 65 -22.26 -5.68 -13.88
CA ALA A 65 -22.01 -7.11 -13.70
C ALA A 65 -22.97 -7.75 -12.67
N LYS A 66 -23.45 -6.97 -11.69
CA LYS A 66 -24.39 -7.44 -10.66
C LYS A 66 -25.84 -7.50 -11.15
N GLY A 67 -26.14 -7.06 -12.37
CA GLY A 67 -27.48 -7.09 -12.97
C GLY A 67 -28.47 -6.02 -12.48
N ASN A 68 -28.15 -5.30 -11.39
CA ASN A 68 -29.08 -4.37 -10.74
C ASN A 68 -29.01 -2.92 -11.26
N TYR A 69 -28.24 -2.67 -12.33
CA TYR A 69 -28.06 -1.32 -12.88
C TYR A 69 -28.14 -1.35 -14.41
N THR A 70 -29.10 -0.62 -14.96
CA THR A 70 -29.43 -0.64 -16.39
C THR A 70 -29.15 0.69 -17.11
N LYS A 71 -28.69 1.72 -16.39
CA LYS A 71 -28.46 3.04 -16.99
C LYS A 71 -27.13 3.09 -17.75
N SER A 72 -27.06 4.03 -18.69
CA SER A 72 -25.87 4.31 -19.50
C SER A 72 -24.69 4.81 -18.65
N PHE A 73 -23.47 4.70 -19.18
CA PHE A 73 -22.26 5.19 -18.51
C PHE A 73 -22.31 6.70 -18.19
N PRO A 74 -22.75 7.62 -19.09
CA PRO A 74 -22.87 9.04 -18.73
C PRO A 74 -23.80 9.29 -17.54
N SER A 75 -24.94 8.59 -17.48
CA SER A 75 -25.85 8.68 -16.33
C SER A 75 -25.22 8.13 -15.05
N PHE A 76 -24.43 7.05 -15.17
CA PHE A 76 -23.65 6.50 -14.05
C PHE A 76 -22.57 7.48 -13.59
N TYR A 77 -21.83 8.10 -14.50
CA TYR A 77 -20.75 9.04 -14.19
C TYR A 77 -21.24 10.22 -13.34
N VAL A 78 -22.35 10.83 -13.73
CA VAL A 78 -22.99 11.89 -12.95
C VAL A 78 -23.46 11.36 -11.59
N SER A 79 -24.08 10.18 -11.57
CA SER A 79 -24.52 9.54 -10.33
C SER A 79 -23.36 9.14 -9.42
N PHE A 80 -22.18 8.87 -9.99
CA PHE A 80 -20.98 8.46 -9.25
C PHE A 80 -20.61 9.58 -8.28
N PHE A 81 -20.49 10.81 -8.77
CA PHE A 81 -20.10 11.97 -7.96
C PHE A 81 -21.24 12.55 -7.10
N ILE A 82 -22.50 12.46 -7.54
CA ILE A 82 -23.61 13.17 -6.89
C ILE A 82 -24.39 12.30 -5.87
N LYS A 83 -24.57 11.00 -6.13
CA LYS A 83 -25.73 10.27 -5.58
C LYS A 83 -25.47 9.14 -4.59
N ASN A 84 -24.22 8.72 -4.31
CA ASN A 84 -23.80 7.83 -3.18
C ASN A 84 -22.60 6.91 -3.52
N TYR A 85 -22.11 6.86 -4.76
CA TYR A 85 -20.92 6.03 -5.07
C TYR A 85 -19.59 6.75 -4.77
N CYS A 86 -19.61 8.08 -4.70
CA CYS A 86 -18.50 8.93 -4.26
C CYS A 86 -18.60 9.22 -2.75
N HIS A 87 -18.81 8.18 -1.94
CA HIS A 87 -18.61 8.32 -0.49
C HIS A 87 -17.10 8.49 -0.23
N PRO A 88 -16.68 9.29 0.77
CA PRO A 88 -15.27 9.46 1.16
C PRO A 88 -14.45 8.16 1.28
N ASN A 89 -15.12 7.04 1.55
CA ASN A 89 -14.50 5.74 1.75
C ASN A 89 -14.41 4.92 0.45
N VAL A 90 -15.18 5.29 -0.56
CA VAL A 90 -15.34 4.58 -1.84
C VAL A 90 -14.70 5.37 -2.99
N ILE A 91 -14.52 6.68 -2.86
CA ILE A 91 -13.96 7.53 -3.93
C ILE A 91 -12.54 7.10 -4.31
N TRP A 92 -11.73 6.68 -3.34
CA TRP A 92 -10.34 6.31 -3.57
C TRP A 92 -10.21 4.93 -4.22
N GLN A 93 -11.10 3.98 -3.89
CA GLN A 93 -11.00 2.57 -4.29
C GLN A 93 -9.57 2.03 -4.11
N HIS A 94 -8.98 1.40 -5.13
CA HIS A 94 -7.61 0.89 -5.09
C HIS A 94 -6.56 2.01 -4.93
N LEU A 95 -6.87 3.26 -5.27
CA LEU A 95 -5.99 4.44 -5.18
C LEU A 95 -5.82 4.99 -3.76
N TRP A 96 -6.43 4.36 -2.74
CA TRP A 96 -6.29 4.72 -1.33
C TRP A 96 -4.83 4.99 -0.95
N PHE A 97 -3.87 4.16 -1.40
CA PHE A 97 -2.45 4.32 -1.11
C PHE A 97 -1.89 5.68 -1.58
N LEU A 98 -2.32 6.21 -2.73
CA LEU A 98 -1.89 7.53 -3.23
C LEU A 98 -2.43 8.65 -2.35
N ALA A 99 -3.65 8.53 -1.84
CA ALA A 99 -4.21 9.48 -0.89
C ALA A 99 -3.39 9.51 0.42
N TYR A 100 -3.02 8.33 0.95
CA TYR A 100 -2.11 8.24 2.10
C TYR A 100 -0.74 8.87 1.81
N LEU A 101 -0.13 8.60 0.65
CA LEU A 101 1.16 9.19 0.31
C LEU A 101 1.10 10.72 0.19
N LEU A 102 0.01 11.26 -0.35
CA LEU A 102 -0.20 12.70 -0.43
C LEU A 102 -0.33 13.30 0.97
N PHE A 103 -1.12 12.67 1.85
CA PHE A 103 -1.26 13.05 3.24
C PHE A 103 0.07 13.02 3.99
N PHE A 104 0.85 11.94 3.87
CA PHE A 104 2.17 11.82 4.50
C PHE A 104 3.18 12.82 3.94
N THR A 105 3.08 13.18 2.66
CA THR A 105 3.90 14.25 2.09
C THR A 105 3.67 15.57 2.81
N ILE A 106 2.40 15.91 3.08
CA ILE A 106 2.02 17.14 3.81
C ILE A 106 2.47 17.03 5.28
N LEU A 107 2.22 15.89 5.92
CA LEU A 107 2.61 15.62 7.31
C LEU A 107 4.13 15.73 7.54
N LEU A 108 4.94 15.39 6.53
CA LEU A 108 6.40 15.53 6.60
C LEU A 108 6.91 16.96 6.41
N LEU A 109 6.12 17.89 5.86
CA LEU A 109 6.60 19.25 5.58
C LEU A 109 7.25 19.95 6.79
N PRO A 110 6.65 19.89 8.00
CA PRO A 110 7.28 20.44 9.21
C PRO A 110 8.60 19.75 9.57
N LEU A 111 8.74 18.45 9.27
CA LEU A 111 9.95 17.68 9.57
C LEU A 111 11.10 17.99 8.60
N VAL A 112 10.82 18.40 7.35
CA VAL A 112 11.86 18.84 6.41
C VAL A 112 12.59 20.09 6.91
N ALA A 113 11.84 21.01 7.54
CA ALA A 113 12.22 21.64 8.79
C ALA A 113 13.63 21.40 9.33
N ILE A 114 13.63 20.28 10.04
CA ILE A 114 14.39 19.94 11.21
C ILE A 114 15.54 19.02 10.80
N ILE A 115 15.33 18.20 9.77
CA ILE A 115 16.29 17.18 9.31
C ILE A 115 17.50 17.77 8.60
N LYS A 116 17.42 19.03 8.15
CA LYS A 116 18.59 19.74 7.62
C LYS A 116 19.60 20.12 8.71
N ASP A 117 19.19 20.10 9.98
CA ASP A 117 20.10 20.31 11.10
C ASP A 117 20.99 19.08 11.30
N LYS A 118 22.31 19.31 11.28
CA LYS A 118 23.32 18.25 11.42
C LYS A 118 23.23 17.54 12.78
N ALA A 119 23.00 18.28 13.87
CA ALA A 119 22.91 17.70 15.20
C ALA A 119 21.67 16.80 15.33
N ILE A 120 20.55 17.22 14.75
CA ILE A 120 19.33 16.40 14.72
C ILE A 120 19.53 15.16 13.85
N LYS A 121 20.15 15.30 12.67
CA LYS A 121 20.50 14.15 11.81
C LYS A 121 21.36 13.12 12.56
N THR A 122 22.38 13.58 13.30
CA THR A 122 23.23 12.70 14.12
C THR A 122 22.45 12.02 15.24
N ARG A 123 21.52 12.71 15.92
CA ARG A 123 20.65 12.11 16.94
C ARG A 123 19.75 11.03 16.35
N ILE A 124 19.11 11.32 15.21
CA ILE A 124 18.26 10.36 14.50
C ILE A 124 19.07 9.11 14.11
N ALA A 125 20.26 9.29 13.54
CA ALA A 125 21.13 8.17 13.16
C ALA A 125 21.56 7.32 14.37
N ARG A 126 21.85 7.92 15.53
CA ARG A 126 22.16 7.16 16.76
C ARG A 126 20.97 6.31 17.20
N VAL A 127 19.77 6.90 17.21
CA VAL A 127 18.54 6.18 17.56
C VAL A 127 18.28 5.05 16.56
N ALA A 128 18.41 5.30 15.26
CA ALA A 128 18.28 4.27 14.23
C ALA A 128 19.32 3.14 14.40
N GLY A 129 20.55 3.47 14.78
CA GLY A 129 21.60 2.51 15.10
C GLY A 129 21.25 1.57 16.26
N LEU A 130 20.52 2.05 17.29
CA LEU A 130 20.06 1.19 18.39
C LEU A 130 19.12 0.09 17.88
N PHE A 131 18.20 0.46 16.97
CA PHE A 131 17.25 -0.44 16.34
C PHE A 131 17.86 -1.34 15.26
N SER A 132 19.15 -1.22 14.99
CA SER A 132 19.88 -2.19 14.14
C SER A 132 20.18 -3.49 14.88
N ASN A 133 20.05 -3.54 16.22
CA ASN A 133 20.24 -4.76 16.99
C ASN A 133 18.96 -5.62 17.01
N PRO A 134 19.03 -6.95 16.89
CA PRO A 134 17.85 -7.81 16.72
C PRO A 134 16.76 -7.66 17.79
N PRO A 135 17.03 -7.71 19.12
CA PRO A 135 15.98 -7.49 20.11
C PRO A 135 15.28 -6.14 19.95
N PHE A 136 16.05 -5.08 19.73
CA PHE A 136 15.52 -3.73 19.58
C PHE A 136 14.77 -3.55 18.27
N LEU A 137 15.22 -4.17 17.17
CA LEU A 137 14.54 -4.17 15.88
C LEU A 137 13.09 -4.61 16.02
N TYR A 138 12.82 -5.68 16.77
CA TYR A 138 11.47 -6.16 16.98
C TYR A 138 10.66 -5.32 17.97
N LEU A 139 11.29 -4.54 18.87
CA LEU A 139 10.56 -3.58 19.72
C LEU A 139 9.86 -2.47 18.91
N LEU A 140 10.27 -2.23 17.65
CA LEU A 140 9.57 -1.33 16.74
C LEU A 140 8.14 -1.82 16.41
N SER A 141 7.79 -3.07 16.67
CA SER A 141 6.40 -3.51 16.56
C SER A 141 5.51 -2.91 17.64
N LEU A 142 6.04 -2.47 18.79
CA LEU A 142 5.23 -2.06 19.95
C LEU A 142 4.30 -0.87 19.62
N PRO A 143 4.74 0.23 18.99
CA PRO A 143 3.82 1.29 18.58
C PRO A 143 2.74 0.82 17.60
N LEU A 144 3.06 -0.12 16.70
CA LEU A 144 2.10 -0.70 15.76
C LEU A 144 1.04 -1.53 16.50
N ILE A 145 1.48 -2.35 17.44
CA ILE A 145 0.62 -3.11 18.34
C ILE A 145 -0.30 -2.15 19.09
N MET A 146 0.22 -1.07 19.68
CA MET A 146 -0.59 -0.09 20.40
C MET A 146 -1.66 0.56 19.51
N THR A 147 -1.35 0.91 18.25
CA THR A 147 -2.37 1.46 17.34
C THR A 147 -3.53 0.50 17.09
N GLU A 148 -3.22 -0.78 16.97
CA GLU A 148 -4.20 -1.84 16.71
C GLU A 148 -5.03 -2.14 17.96
N PHE A 149 -4.40 -2.26 19.12
CA PHE A 149 -5.06 -2.44 20.42
C PHE A 149 -6.03 -1.29 20.74
N LEU A 150 -5.62 -0.03 20.54
CA LEU A 150 -6.42 1.12 20.98
C LEU A 150 -7.60 1.42 20.06
N LEU A 151 -7.50 1.11 18.77
CA LEU A 151 -8.42 1.68 17.76
C LEU A 151 -9.27 0.66 17.01
N ARG A 152 -8.87 -0.63 16.95
CA ARG A 152 -9.64 -1.65 16.22
C ARG A 152 -10.72 -2.36 17.02
N ILE A 153 -10.71 -2.25 18.35
CA ILE A 153 -11.74 -2.87 19.19
C ILE A 153 -13.14 -2.37 18.79
N ASN A 154 -13.25 -1.13 18.32
CA ASN A 154 -14.52 -0.48 17.96
C ASN A 154 -14.70 -0.24 16.46
N ASN A 155 -13.72 -0.60 15.62
CA ASN A 155 -13.77 -0.31 14.18
C ASN A 155 -12.92 -1.33 13.40
N ASP A 156 -13.58 -2.27 12.73
CA ASP A 156 -12.93 -3.17 11.79
C ASP A 156 -12.49 -2.35 10.56
N GLY A 157 -11.26 -1.82 10.60
CA GLY A 157 -10.74 -0.86 9.62
C GLY A 157 -10.97 -1.28 8.16
N ASN A 158 -11.60 -0.39 7.40
CA ASN A 158 -12.07 -0.65 6.03
C ASN A 158 -11.09 -0.19 4.94
N ASN A 159 -9.84 0.19 5.29
CA ASN A 159 -8.91 0.94 4.42
C ASN A 159 -9.52 2.24 3.86
N ALA A 160 -10.56 2.73 4.52
CA ALA A 160 -11.18 3.98 4.19
C ALA A 160 -10.23 5.07 4.70
N PHE A 161 -9.49 5.73 3.80
CA PHE A 161 -8.60 6.83 4.17
C PHE A 161 -9.27 7.81 5.16
N ILE A 162 -10.58 8.01 4.99
CA ILE A 162 -11.45 8.76 5.91
C ILE A 162 -12.16 7.77 6.84
N ASN A 163 -12.12 8.02 8.15
CA ASN A 163 -12.70 7.18 9.23
C ASN A 163 -12.00 5.83 9.53
N ASP A 164 -10.86 5.50 8.90
CA ASP A 164 -9.96 4.41 9.34
C ASP A 164 -8.75 4.98 10.11
N TRP A 165 -9.00 5.44 11.34
CA TRP A 165 -7.97 6.01 12.21
C TRP A 165 -6.91 5.00 12.63
N ALA A 166 -7.31 3.73 12.80
CA ALA A 166 -6.39 2.63 13.09
C ALA A 166 -5.40 2.45 11.95
N GLY A 167 -5.90 2.29 10.71
CA GLY A 167 -5.06 2.19 9.53
C GLY A 167 -4.21 3.45 9.29
N LEU A 168 -4.77 4.64 9.53
CA LEU A 168 -4.03 5.89 9.39
C LEU A 168 -2.84 5.98 10.32
N LEU A 169 -3.01 5.70 11.61
CA LEU A 169 -1.90 5.74 12.56
C LEU A 169 -0.91 4.61 12.32
N PHE A 170 -1.39 3.39 12.05
CA PHE A 170 -0.55 2.24 11.74
C PHE A 170 0.38 2.51 10.53
N TYR A 171 -0.18 2.96 9.40
CA TYR A 171 0.62 3.27 8.22
C TYR A 171 1.47 4.54 8.39
N SER A 172 1.04 5.50 9.21
CA SER A 172 1.87 6.67 9.56
C SER A 172 3.13 6.25 10.31
N VAL A 173 3.02 5.35 11.29
CA VAL A 173 4.15 4.84 12.06
C VAL A 173 5.11 4.07 11.14
N ILE A 174 4.60 3.18 10.28
CA ILE A 174 5.44 2.45 9.31
C ILE A 174 6.17 3.39 8.35
N PHE A 175 5.47 4.40 7.85
CA PHE A 175 6.06 5.40 6.99
C PHE A 175 7.16 6.19 7.72
N LEU A 176 6.94 6.56 8.98
CA LEU A 176 7.95 7.22 9.82
C LEU A 176 9.15 6.30 10.11
N TYR A 177 8.94 5.00 10.29
CA TYR A 177 10.05 4.04 10.41
C TYR A 177 10.89 4.01 9.14
N GLY A 178 10.24 3.90 7.98
CA GLY A 178 10.92 4.01 6.69
C GLY A 178 11.74 5.28 6.58
N PHE A 179 11.18 6.40 7.02
CA PHE A 179 11.83 7.70 6.95
C PHE A 179 13.01 7.86 7.92
N LEU A 180 12.85 7.51 9.20
CA LEU A 180 13.84 7.74 10.25
C LEU A 180 14.95 6.66 10.25
N LEU A 181 14.60 5.40 10.04
CA LEU A 181 15.55 4.29 10.13
C LEU A 181 16.46 4.22 8.89
N SER A 182 16.04 4.79 7.77
CA SER A 182 16.89 4.93 6.57
C SER A 182 18.05 5.91 6.74
N SER A 183 18.13 6.60 7.88
CA SER A 183 19.26 7.46 8.22
C SER A 183 20.55 6.69 8.53
N ASP A 184 20.45 5.39 8.84
CA ASP A 184 21.59 4.53 9.16
C ASP A 184 21.52 3.23 8.34
N MET A 185 22.52 3.00 7.49
CA MET A 185 22.55 1.83 6.60
C MET A 185 22.67 0.50 7.35
N ARG A 186 23.19 0.51 8.58
CA ARG A 186 23.27 -0.67 9.45
C ARG A 186 21.90 -1.29 9.69
N PHE A 187 20.84 -0.48 9.67
CA PHE A 187 19.48 -0.97 9.79
C PHE A 187 19.12 -1.95 8.65
N PHE A 188 19.42 -1.59 7.40
CA PHE A 188 19.17 -2.46 6.26
C PHE A 188 20.03 -3.73 6.29
N GLU A 189 21.29 -3.62 6.71
CA GLU A 189 22.17 -4.78 6.91
C GLU A 189 21.60 -5.75 7.94
N SER A 190 21.05 -5.23 9.05
CA SER A 190 20.38 -6.04 10.06
C SER A 190 19.14 -6.74 9.54
N ILE A 191 18.27 -6.04 8.78
CA ILE A 191 17.10 -6.68 8.15
C ILE A 191 17.54 -7.83 7.24
N VAL A 192 18.58 -7.63 6.43
CA VAL A 192 19.12 -8.67 5.56
C VAL A 192 19.70 -9.84 6.36
N THR A 193 20.44 -9.55 7.42
CA THR A 193 21.07 -10.56 8.29
C THR A 193 20.04 -11.44 8.99
N TYR A 194 19.01 -10.83 9.56
CA TYR A 194 17.96 -11.51 10.34
C TYR A 194 16.72 -11.93 9.51
N ARG A 195 16.80 -11.91 8.17
CA ARG A 195 15.68 -12.24 7.28
C ARG A 195 14.99 -13.57 7.59
N TRP A 196 15.76 -14.60 7.97
CA TRP A 196 15.23 -15.91 8.35
C TRP A 196 14.51 -15.90 9.71
N VAL A 197 15.01 -15.11 10.67
CA VAL A 197 14.35 -14.93 11.97
C VAL A 197 13.01 -14.23 11.77
N SER A 198 12.99 -13.14 11.00
CA SER A 198 11.75 -12.45 10.63
C SER A 198 10.78 -13.38 9.88
N CYS A 199 11.29 -14.23 8.98
CA CYS A 199 10.49 -15.20 8.24
C CYS A 199 9.82 -16.19 9.20
N PHE A 200 10.61 -16.78 10.10
CA PHE A 200 10.14 -17.73 11.09
C PHE A 200 9.10 -17.10 12.02
N MET A 201 9.38 -15.92 12.56
CA MET A 201 8.46 -15.16 13.40
C MET A 201 7.15 -14.83 12.67
N SER A 202 7.23 -14.38 11.42
CA SER A 202 6.05 -14.09 10.61
C SER A 202 5.23 -15.36 10.32
N GLY A 203 5.88 -16.49 10.06
CA GLY A 203 5.24 -17.78 9.83
C GLY A 203 4.51 -18.31 11.06
N ILE A 204 5.13 -18.24 12.24
CA ILE A 204 4.49 -18.60 13.51
C ILE A 204 3.26 -17.72 13.74
N CYS A 205 3.40 -16.40 13.62
CA CYS A 205 2.30 -15.50 13.91
C CYS A 205 1.15 -15.69 12.92
N LEU A 206 1.45 -15.89 11.63
CA LEU A 206 0.45 -16.26 10.63
C LEU A 206 -0.26 -17.57 11.00
N GLY A 207 0.47 -18.60 11.43
CA GLY A 207 -0.10 -19.87 11.91
C GLY A 207 -1.04 -19.68 13.11
N CYS A 208 -0.62 -18.89 14.10
CA CYS A 208 -1.45 -18.56 15.27
C CYS A 208 -2.71 -17.78 14.88
N LEU A 209 -2.60 -16.81 13.97
CA LEU A 209 -3.74 -16.05 13.47
C LEU A 209 -4.72 -16.94 12.71
N LEU A 210 -4.22 -17.81 11.85
CA LEU A 210 -5.03 -18.82 11.16
C LEU A 210 -5.80 -19.70 12.13
N TYR A 211 -5.10 -20.23 13.14
CA TYR A 211 -5.72 -21.04 14.18
C TYR A 211 -6.80 -20.27 14.95
N SER A 212 -6.53 -19.02 15.32
CA SER A 212 -7.50 -18.19 16.06
C SER A 212 -8.78 -17.91 15.27
N ILE A 213 -8.67 -17.76 13.94
CA ILE A 213 -9.82 -17.54 13.07
C ILE A 213 -10.60 -18.84 12.86
N VAL A 214 -9.90 -19.92 12.47
CA VAL A 214 -10.54 -21.17 12.03
C VAL A 214 -11.08 -21.97 13.20
N VAL A 215 -10.33 -22.04 14.30
CA VAL A 215 -10.64 -22.88 15.46
C VAL A 215 -11.35 -22.07 16.54
N LEU A 216 -10.79 -20.91 16.94
CA LEU A 216 -11.34 -20.11 18.04
C LEU A 216 -12.48 -19.16 17.61
N ARG A 217 -12.66 -18.98 16.29
CA ARG A 217 -13.64 -18.07 15.67
C ARG A 217 -13.53 -16.63 16.17
N VAL A 218 -12.30 -16.18 16.47
CA VAL A 218 -11.98 -14.78 16.75
C VAL A 218 -11.82 -14.11 15.37
N PRO A 219 -12.75 -13.22 14.97
CA PRO A 219 -13.15 -12.08 15.76
C PRO A 219 -14.67 -12.03 15.99
N SER A 220 -15.09 -12.27 17.24
CA SER A 220 -16.41 -11.86 17.71
C SER A 220 -16.21 -10.74 18.73
N THR A 221 -17.00 -9.67 18.62
CA THR A 221 -16.99 -8.52 19.54
C THR A 221 -17.26 -8.92 21.00
N GLU A 222 -17.86 -10.09 21.20
CA GLU A 222 -18.10 -10.71 22.51
C GLU A 222 -16.80 -11.15 23.21
N LYS A 223 -15.69 -11.34 22.49
CA LYS A 223 -14.40 -11.80 23.06
C LYS A 223 -13.33 -10.72 22.97
N ILE A 224 -13.48 -9.66 23.77
CA ILE A 224 -12.60 -8.46 23.74
C ILE A 224 -11.12 -8.83 23.93
N ILE A 225 -10.77 -9.60 24.96
CA ILE A 225 -9.36 -9.97 25.24
C ILE A 225 -8.77 -10.80 24.09
N ALA A 226 -9.53 -11.77 23.56
CA ALA A 226 -9.06 -12.58 22.44
C ALA A 226 -8.87 -11.74 21.17
N SER A 227 -9.75 -10.77 20.93
CA SER A 227 -9.66 -9.84 19.81
C SER A 227 -8.46 -8.88 19.94
N MET A 228 -8.19 -8.38 21.15
CA MET A 228 -7.00 -7.60 21.46
C MET A 228 -5.70 -8.36 21.15
N ILE A 229 -5.60 -9.61 21.63
CA ILE A 229 -4.46 -10.47 21.35
C ILE A 229 -4.34 -10.71 19.83
N TYR A 230 -5.45 -11.01 19.16
CA TYR A 230 -5.48 -11.20 17.71
C TYR A 230 -4.94 -9.99 16.94
N TYR A 231 -5.41 -8.77 17.26
CA TYR A 231 -4.96 -7.55 16.60
C TYR A 231 -3.50 -7.22 16.91
N GLY A 232 -3.04 -7.45 18.14
CA GLY A 232 -1.63 -7.33 18.52
C GLY A 232 -0.71 -8.28 17.74
N PHE A 233 -1.07 -9.56 17.68
CA PHE A 233 -0.35 -10.54 16.86
C PHE A 233 -0.41 -10.20 15.38
N SER A 234 -1.51 -9.62 14.90
CA SER A 234 -1.63 -9.18 13.51
C SER A 234 -0.67 -8.03 13.19
N ALA A 235 -0.56 -7.06 14.09
CA ALA A 235 0.40 -5.94 13.98
C ALA A 235 1.85 -6.45 13.95
N PHE A 236 2.20 -7.35 14.87
CA PHE A 236 3.53 -7.95 14.92
C PHE A 236 3.81 -8.80 13.66
N ALA A 237 2.87 -9.63 13.24
CA ALA A 237 2.98 -10.44 12.03
C ALA A 237 3.20 -9.55 10.79
N SER A 238 2.47 -8.44 10.68
CA SER A 238 2.64 -7.44 9.62
C SER A 238 4.05 -6.87 9.59
N PHE A 239 4.56 -6.49 10.75
CA PHE A 239 5.91 -5.94 10.88
C PHE A 239 6.98 -6.99 10.55
N ALA A 240 6.89 -8.19 11.13
CA ALA A 240 7.80 -9.30 10.84
C ALA A 240 7.78 -9.68 9.36
N LEU A 241 6.60 -9.77 8.74
CA LEU A 241 6.44 -10.05 7.32
C LEU A 241 7.05 -8.95 6.44
N MET A 242 6.91 -7.68 6.84
CA MET A 242 7.58 -6.58 6.17
C MET A 242 9.11 -6.74 6.21
N LEU A 243 9.68 -7.02 7.39
CA LEU A 243 11.12 -7.26 7.53
C LEU A 243 11.58 -8.48 6.71
N THR A 244 10.77 -9.55 6.67
CA THR A 244 11.02 -10.72 5.83
C THR A 244 11.14 -10.33 4.36
N PHE A 245 10.14 -9.64 3.81
CA PHE A 245 10.18 -9.20 2.42
C PHE A 245 11.38 -8.28 2.16
N LEU A 246 11.59 -7.26 2.98
CA LEU A 246 12.72 -6.33 2.79
C LEU A 246 14.07 -7.08 2.87
N GLY A 247 14.23 -8.04 3.78
CA GLY A 247 15.47 -8.79 3.94
C GLY A 247 15.78 -9.77 2.81
N PHE A 248 14.77 -10.51 2.33
CA PHE A 248 14.94 -11.42 1.19
C PHE A 248 15.15 -10.65 -0.11
N PHE A 249 14.34 -9.62 -0.39
CA PHE A 249 14.53 -8.78 -1.58
C PHE A 249 15.87 -8.04 -1.53
N GLY A 250 16.26 -7.50 -0.37
CA GLY A 250 17.56 -6.85 -0.20
C GLY A 250 18.75 -7.79 -0.43
N LYS A 251 18.64 -9.07 -0.07
CA LYS A 251 19.71 -10.05 -0.30
C LYS A 251 19.77 -10.60 -1.72
N HIS A 252 18.61 -10.91 -2.31
CA HIS A 252 18.52 -11.72 -3.53
C HIS A 252 18.13 -10.92 -4.78
N MET A 253 17.52 -9.74 -4.61
CA MET A 253 17.02 -8.91 -5.71
C MET A 253 17.81 -7.60 -5.85
N ASN A 254 19.06 -7.57 -5.40
CA ASN A 254 19.95 -6.41 -5.52
C ASN A 254 20.71 -6.41 -6.85
N PHE A 255 19.96 -6.40 -7.97
CA PHE A 255 20.53 -6.30 -9.31
C PHE A 255 19.81 -5.21 -10.11
N PHE A 256 20.53 -4.62 -11.07
CA PHE A 256 19.97 -3.59 -11.95
C PHE A 256 20.20 -3.97 -13.41
N ASN A 257 19.13 -4.35 -14.11
CA ASN A 257 19.17 -4.70 -15.52
C ASN A 257 18.08 -3.94 -16.31
N GLY A 258 18.02 -4.14 -17.62
CA GLY A 258 17.04 -3.47 -18.49
C GLY A 258 15.58 -3.77 -18.08
N PHE A 259 15.30 -5.00 -17.66
CA PHE A 259 13.98 -5.39 -17.18
C PHE A 259 13.60 -4.67 -15.88
N VAL A 260 14.50 -4.59 -14.89
CA VAL A 260 14.27 -3.85 -13.64
C VAL A 260 14.01 -2.37 -13.92
N ARG A 261 14.77 -1.76 -14.83
CA ARG A 261 14.55 -0.37 -15.25
C ARG A 261 13.16 -0.16 -15.85
N TYR A 262 12.75 -1.07 -16.73
CA TYR A 262 11.41 -1.07 -17.32
C TYR A 262 10.32 -1.27 -16.24
N ALA A 263 10.49 -2.24 -15.35
CA ALA A 263 9.53 -2.54 -14.28
C ALA A 263 9.36 -1.36 -13.31
N ILE A 264 10.45 -0.67 -12.95
CA ILE A 264 10.39 0.56 -12.13
C ILE A 264 9.54 1.61 -12.83
N GLU A 265 9.77 1.86 -14.13
CA GLU A 265 8.99 2.83 -14.90
C GLU A 265 7.51 2.44 -15.03
N ALA A 266 7.22 1.15 -15.21
CA ALA A 266 5.87 0.64 -15.42
C ALA A 266 5.06 0.47 -14.13
N SER A 267 5.72 0.23 -12.99
CA SER A 267 5.08 -0.15 -11.71
C SER A 267 3.96 0.81 -11.27
N TYR A 268 4.23 2.12 -11.31
CA TYR A 268 3.31 3.14 -10.85
C TYR A 268 2.09 3.31 -11.79
N PRO A 269 2.25 3.44 -13.12
CA PRO A 269 1.13 3.36 -14.05
C PRO A 269 0.32 2.08 -13.95
N PHE A 270 0.99 0.93 -13.80
CA PHE A 270 0.32 -0.37 -13.68
C PHE A 270 -0.60 -0.41 -12.47
N TYR A 271 -0.13 0.08 -11.32
CA TYR A 271 -0.95 0.22 -10.11
C TYR A 271 -2.18 1.11 -10.33
N ILE A 272 -2.10 2.18 -11.13
CA ILE A 272 -3.28 3.02 -11.39
C ILE A 272 -4.26 2.32 -12.33
N LEU A 273 -3.75 1.68 -13.38
CA LEU A 273 -4.55 1.10 -14.47
C LEU A 273 -5.25 -0.21 -14.11
N HIS A 274 -4.62 -1.08 -13.32
CA HIS A 274 -4.98 -2.50 -13.25
C HIS A 274 -6.43 -2.80 -12.88
N THR A 275 -7.08 -1.94 -12.09
CA THR A 275 -8.46 -2.14 -11.64
C THR A 275 -9.46 -2.14 -12.80
N PHE A 276 -9.20 -1.38 -13.86
CA PHE A 276 -10.11 -1.36 -15.01
C PHE A 276 -10.09 -2.69 -15.78
N PRO A 277 -8.94 -3.20 -16.28
CA PRO A 277 -8.86 -4.54 -16.86
C PRO A 277 -9.36 -5.63 -15.91
N LEU A 278 -9.09 -5.52 -14.61
CA LEU A 278 -9.61 -6.46 -13.61
C LEU A 278 -11.14 -6.51 -13.59
N CYS A 279 -11.80 -5.36 -13.54
CA CYS A 279 -13.27 -5.27 -13.55
C CYS A 279 -13.85 -5.72 -14.91
N LEU A 280 -13.16 -5.42 -16.01
CA LEU A 280 -13.56 -5.85 -17.35
C LEU A 280 -13.51 -7.38 -17.49
N MET A 281 -12.40 -8.01 -17.07
CA MET A 281 -12.30 -9.47 -17.02
C MET A 281 -13.35 -10.05 -16.08
N GLY A 282 -13.57 -9.44 -14.92
CA GLY A 282 -14.61 -9.85 -13.98
C GLY A 282 -16.01 -9.84 -14.60
N TYR A 283 -16.35 -8.79 -15.35
CA TYR A 283 -17.65 -8.66 -16.03
C TYR A 283 -17.92 -9.82 -16.98
N PHE A 284 -16.93 -10.22 -17.80
CA PHE A 284 -17.12 -11.32 -18.77
C PHE A 284 -16.98 -12.72 -18.18
N ILE A 285 -16.09 -12.92 -17.21
CA ILE A 285 -15.71 -14.26 -16.74
C ILE A 285 -16.55 -14.73 -15.54
N LEU A 286 -17.00 -13.81 -14.68
CA LEU A 286 -17.78 -14.19 -13.49
C LEU A 286 -19.09 -14.94 -13.81
N PRO A 287 -19.85 -14.59 -14.88
CA PRO A 287 -21.07 -15.31 -15.23
C PRO A 287 -20.84 -16.72 -15.80
N LEU A 288 -19.61 -17.05 -16.23
CA LEU A 288 -19.31 -18.33 -16.86
C LEU A 288 -19.31 -19.47 -15.84
N ASN A 289 -19.73 -20.66 -16.28
CA ASN A 289 -19.68 -21.90 -15.51
C ASN A 289 -18.24 -22.44 -15.44
N MET A 290 -17.40 -21.79 -14.64
CA MET A 290 -16.00 -22.15 -14.39
C MET A 290 -15.76 -22.35 -12.90
N THR A 291 -14.76 -23.19 -12.55
CA THR A 291 -14.31 -23.34 -11.16
C THR A 291 -13.70 -22.04 -10.64
N LEU A 292 -13.69 -21.85 -9.31
CA LEU A 292 -13.12 -20.65 -8.69
C LEU A 292 -11.65 -20.42 -9.07
N ILE A 293 -10.86 -21.50 -9.13
CA ILE A 293 -9.44 -21.45 -9.50
C ILE A 293 -9.28 -20.99 -10.95
N MET A 294 -10.09 -21.52 -11.87
CA MET A 294 -10.08 -21.10 -13.28
C MET A 294 -10.47 -19.63 -13.42
N LYS A 295 -11.55 -19.19 -12.75
CA LYS A 295 -11.94 -17.77 -12.74
C LYS A 295 -10.81 -16.89 -12.23
N PHE A 296 -10.19 -17.24 -11.10
CA PHE A 296 -9.06 -16.50 -10.55
C PHE A 296 -7.87 -16.44 -11.51
N ALA A 297 -7.48 -17.56 -12.10
CA ALA A 297 -6.36 -17.64 -13.03
C ALA A 297 -6.61 -16.80 -14.30
N VAL A 298 -7.78 -16.95 -14.91
CA VAL A 298 -8.16 -16.21 -16.14
C VAL A 298 -8.30 -14.72 -15.87
N ILE A 299 -9.00 -14.33 -14.80
CA ILE A 299 -9.18 -12.91 -14.45
C ILE A 299 -7.83 -12.26 -14.11
N SER A 300 -7.00 -12.90 -13.28
CA SER A 300 -5.70 -12.33 -12.89
C SER A 300 -4.75 -12.20 -14.07
N THR A 301 -4.67 -13.23 -14.90
CA THR A 301 -3.78 -13.25 -16.07
C THR A 301 -4.26 -12.27 -17.14
N GLY A 302 -5.57 -12.24 -17.43
CA GLY A 302 -6.16 -11.29 -18.37
C GLY A 302 -6.06 -9.85 -17.89
N ALA A 303 -6.23 -9.59 -16.59
CA ALA A 303 -6.03 -8.27 -16.02
C ALA A 303 -4.55 -7.84 -16.13
N PHE A 304 -3.61 -8.75 -15.86
CA PHE A 304 -2.19 -8.47 -16.00
C PHE A 304 -1.82 -8.08 -17.44
N PHE A 305 -2.16 -8.92 -18.42
CA PHE A 305 -1.86 -8.65 -19.82
C PHE A 305 -2.66 -7.48 -20.39
N GLY A 306 -3.92 -7.31 -20.00
CA GLY A 306 -4.72 -6.15 -20.37
C GLY A 306 -4.12 -4.84 -19.84
N THR A 307 -3.59 -4.86 -18.61
CA THR A 307 -2.88 -3.71 -18.05
C THR A 307 -1.56 -3.45 -18.77
N MET A 308 -0.79 -4.49 -19.10
CA MET A 308 0.42 -4.36 -19.92
C MET A 308 0.11 -3.77 -21.30
N LEU A 309 -0.96 -4.24 -21.96
CA LEU A 309 -1.38 -3.74 -23.26
C LEU A 309 -1.74 -2.25 -23.20
N LEU A 310 -2.57 -1.86 -22.23
CA LEU A 310 -2.92 -0.44 -22.03
C LEU A 310 -1.68 0.41 -21.70
N TYR A 311 -0.77 -0.11 -20.87
CA TYR A 311 0.46 0.59 -20.55
C TYR A 311 1.33 0.79 -21.80
N GLU A 312 1.61 -0.25 -22.57
CA GLU A 312 2.50 -0.19 -23.74
C GLU A 312 1.92 0.64 -24.89
N THR A 313 0.60 0.60 -25.11
CA THR A 313 -0.04 1.26 -26.25
C THR A 313 -0.57 2.67 -25.95
N VAL A 314 -1.10 2.89 -24.73
CA VAL A 314 -1.77 4.14 -24.37
C VAL A 314 -0.91 5.00 -23.45
N VAL A 315 -0.29 4.43 -22.41
CA VAL A 315 0.40 5.28 -21.41
C VAL A 315 1.84 5.57 -21.80
N ARG A 316 2.61 4.54 -22.16
CA ARG A 316 4.06 4.63 -22.37
C ARG A 316 4.48 5.48 -23.57
N PRO A 317 3.78 5.48 -24.73
CA PRO A 317 4.22 6.22 -25.92
C PRO A 317 3.99 7.73 -25.84
N TRP A 318 2.92 8.17 -25.16
CA TRP A 318 2.42 9.55 -25.28
C TRP A 318 2.78 10.41 -24.08
N ASN A 319 3.66 11.40 -24.26
CA ASN A 319 4.12 12.30 -23.18
C ASN A 319 2.98 13.00 -22.40
N LYS A 320 1.88 13.36 -23.07
CA LYS A 320 0.70 13.95 -22.40
C LYS A 320 0.02 12.95 -21.46
N ILE A 321 -0.06 11.68 -21.84
CA ILE A 321 -0.68 10.64 -21.02
C ILE A 321 0.26 10.26 -19.87
N ARG A 322 1.56 10.11 -20.13
CA ARG A 322 2.61 9.89 -19.12
C ARG A 322 2.51 10.86 -17.94
N PHE A 323 2.19 12.13 -18.21
CA PHE A 323 2.00 13.14 -17.18
C PHE A 323 0.86 12.81 -16.20
N PHE A 324 -0.30 12.36 -16.70
CA PHE A 324 -1.43 11.92 -15.86
C PHE A 324 -1.12 10.67 -15.03
N PHE A 325 -0.10 9.90 -15.41
CA PHE A 325 0.38 8.75 -14.64
C PHE A 325 1.65 9.06 -13.83
N GLY A 326 2.01 10.34 -13.65
CA GLY A 326 3.14 10.74 -12.81
C GLY A 326 4.52 10.33 -13.35
N MET A 327 4.59 9.95 -14.63
CA MET A 327 5.82 9.52 -15.28
C MET A 327 6.65 10.71 -15.77
N LYS A 328 7.96 10.50 -15.90
CA LYS A 328 8.84 11.48 -16.58
C LYS A 328 8.52 11.52 -18.07
N THR A 329 8.57 12.70 -18.68
CA THR A 329 8.50 12.84 -20.14
C THR A 329 9.72 12.20 -20.79
N LYS A 330 9.54 11.52 -21.92
CA LYS A 330 10.67 11.13 -22.77
C LYS A 330 11.13 12.40 -23.52
N ILE A 331 12.43 12.67 -23.44
CA ILE A 331 13.10 13.74 -24.20
C ILE A 331 13.33 13.22 -25.61
#